data_AF-A0A0B1ZN04-F1
#
_entry.id   AF-A0A0B1ZN04-F1
#
_cell.length_a   1.000
_cell.length_b   1.000
_cell.length_c   1.000
_cell.angle_alpha   90.00
_cell.angle_beta   90.00
_cell.angle_gamma   90.00
#
_symmetry.space_group_name_H-M   'P 1'
#
loop_
_entity.id
_entity.type
_entity.pdbx_description
1 polymer ?
#
loop_
_entity_poly.entity_id
_entity_poly.type
_entity_poly.pdbx_seq_one_letter_code
_entity_poly.pdbx_strand_id
1 'polypeptide(L)'
;MNLTSDRIRSIGWASVLCLCAALTLALTLRVNAVKSQVYDAEKRIVWVQQDIDFLQTEFQTRSNQQALKQLNDLEFGYKAPVAGQYIEGERQLAALGKAAGPGAPEPIRFANAEKPASQETGSSLLAMVSPVSGATAAALPEAGAKEIRKREEEREELTRDAGALGKRLARIEVAEAAQQ
;
A
#
# COMPACT_ATOMS: atom_id res chain seq x y z
N MET A 1 60.24 -38.61 45.88
CA MET A 1 58.93 -38.47 46.54
C MET A 1 58.06 -39.63 46.11
N ASN A 2 57.82 -40.59 46.99
CA ASN A 2 57.06 -41.81 46.69
C ASN A 2 55.57 -41.49 46.67
N LEU A 3 54.95 -41.57 45.50
CA LEU A 3 53.50 -41.51 45.36
C LEU A 3 52.92 -42.79 45.95
N THR A 4 52.15 -42.68 47.03
CA THR A 4 51.45 -43.83 47.60
C THR A 4 50.44 -44.37 46.58
N SER A 5 50.32 -45.69 46.46
CA SER A 5 49.46 -46.37 45.48
C SER A 5 48.01 -45.82 45.47
N ASP A 6 47.50 -45.42 46.64
CA ASP A 6 46.16 -44.80 46.79
C ASP A 6 46.02 -43.47 46.06
N ARG A 7 47.09 -42.64 46.00
CA ARG A 7 47.06 -41.37 45.27
C ARG A 7 47.03 -41.60 43.76
N ILE A 8 47.72 -42.63 43.28
CA ILE A 8 47.70 -43.01 41.85
C ILE A 8 46.30 -43.52 41.46
N ARG A 9 45.69 -44.35 42.32
CA ARG A 9 44.32 -44.84 42.14
C ARG A 9 43.29 -43.70 42.16
N SER A 10 43.41 -42.75 43.08
CA SER A 10 42.48 -41.63 43.18
C SER A 10 42.62 -40.62 42.04
N ILE A 11 43.85 -40.35 41.57
CA ILE A 11 44.08 -39.52 40.38
C ILE A 11 43.46 -40.18 39.13
N GLY A 12 43.54 -41.51 39.02
CA GLY A 12 42.94 -42.25 37.90
C GLY A 12 41.41 -42.14 37.88
N TRP A 13 40.76 -42.23 39.04
CA TRP A 13 39.32 -41.99 39.14
C TRP A 13 38.95 -40.55 38.82
N ALA A 14 39.71 -39.58 39.32
CA ALA A 14 39.49 -38.16 39.00
C ALA A 14 39.64 -37.88 37.50
N SER A 15 40.64 -38.47 36.83
CA SER A 15 40.81 -38.29 35.38
C SER A 15 39.66 -38.89 34.58
N VAL A 16 39.13 -40.05 34.99
CA VAL A 16 37.97 -40.68 34.34
C VAL A 16 36.72 -39.81 34.49
N LEU A 17 36.46 -39.29 35.70
CA LEU A 17 35.33 -38.38 35.91
C LEU A 17 35.47 -37.08 35.12
N CYS A 18 36.68 -36.52 35.06
CA CYS A 18 36.96 -35.31 34.28
C CYS A 18 36.73 -35.55 32.78
N LEU A 19 37.20 -36.69 32.26
CA LEU A 19 36.96 -37.06 30.85
C LEU A 19 35.46 -37.24 30.57
N CYS A 20 34.73 -37.91 31.46
CA CYS A 20 33.29 -38.08 31.33
C CYS A 20 32.57 -36.72 31.32
N ALA A 21 32.92 -35.83 32.24
CA ALA A 21 32.38 -34.47 32.29
C ALA A 21 32.72 -33.65 31.04
N ALA A 22 33.93 -33.78 30.50
CA ALA A 22 34.31 -33.11 29.26
C ALA A 22 33.48 -33.59 28.07
N LEU A 23 33.22 -34.90 27.98
CA LEU A 23 32.38 -35.49 26.93
C LEU A 23 30.93 -35.03 27.02
N THR A 24 30.34 -34.98 28.21
CA THR A 24 28.95 -34.51 28.39
C THR A 24 28.81 -33.02 28.06
N LEU A 25 29.83 -32.22 28.40
CA LEU A 25 29.85 -30.80 28.09
C LEU A 25 30.01 -30.56 26.58
N ALA A 26 30.90 -31.31 25.92
CA ALA A 26 31.05 -31.28 24.46
C ALA A 26 29.74 -31.65 23.75
N LEU A 27 29.02 -32.66 24.24
CA LEU A 27 27.72 -33.05 23.67
C LEU A 27 26.67 -31.95 23.86
N THR A 28 26.62 -31.33 25.04
CA THR A 28 25.70 -30.21 25.32
C THR A 28 25.94 -29.03 24.37
N LEU A 29 27.21 -28.67 24.14
CA LEU A 29 27.56 -27.62 23.19
C LEU A 29 27.18 -27.99 21.75
N ARG A 30 27.38 -29.25 21.35
CA ARG A 30 26.95 -29.75 20.03
C ARG A 30 25.44 -29.67 19.86
N VAL A 31 24.66 -30.07 20.87
CA VAL A 31 23.20 -29.99 20.83
C VAL A 31 22.74 -28.53 20.69
N ASN A 32 23.35 -27.60 21.42
CA ASN A 32 23.03 -26.18 21.29
C ASN A 32 23.35 -25.62 19.90
N ALA A 33 24.48 -26.04 19.31
CA ALA A 33 24.83 -25.66 17.95
C ALA A 33 23.82 -26.20 16.91
N VAL A 34 23.41 -27.46 17.04
CA VAL A 34 22.39 -28.06 16.16
C VAL A 34 21.04 -27.37 16.34
N LYS A 35 20.64 -27.08 17.58
CA LYS A 35 19.39 -26.35 17.86
C LYS A 35 19.38 -24.97 17.19
N SER A 36 20.51 -24.25 17.19
CA SER A 36 20.64 -22.98 16.47
C SER A 36 20.48 -23.16 14.96
N GLN A 37 21.11 -24.18 14.38
CA GLN A 37 20.99 -24.46 12.94
C GLN A 37 19.56 -24.79 12.52
N VAL A 38 18.83 -25.55 13.35
CA VAL A 38 17.41 -25.85 13.12
C VAL A 38 16.59 -24.57 13.11
N TYR A 39 16.82 -23.68 14.08
CA TYR A 39 16.09 -22.42 14.18
C TYR A 39 16.36 -21.48 12.98
N ASP A 40 17.59 -21.45 12.46
CA ASP A 40 17.91 -20.68 11.26
C ASP A 40 17.24 -21.26 10.00
N ALA A 41 17.14 -22.60 9.91
CA ALA A 41 16.43 -23.27 8.83
C ALA A 41 14.92 -23.01 8.90
N GLU A 42 14.31 -23.07 10.08
CA GLU A 42 12.89 -22.74 10.31
C GLU A 42 12.58 -21.30 9.89
N LYS A 43 13.42 -20.33 10.28
CA LYS A 43 13.29 -18.94 9.82
C LYS A 43 13.34 -18.82 8.30
N ARG A 44 14.25 -19.55 7.67
CA ARG A 44 14.37 -19.55 6.21
C ARG A 44 13.14 -20.14 5.54
N ILE A 45 12.55 -21.19 6.10
CA ILE A 45 11.30 -21.78 5.62
C ILE A 45 10.18 -20.74 5.67
N VAL A 46 10.02 -20.06 6.81
CA VAL A 46 8.98 -19.01 6.96
C VAL A 46 9.18 -17.88 5.96
N TRP A 47 10.42 -17.43 5.76
CA TRP A 47 10.72 -16.37 4.80
C TRP A 47 10.39 -16.78 3.36
N VAL A 48 10.80 -17.98 2.94
CA VAL A 48 10.49 -18.52 1.61
C VAL A 48 8.97 -18.72 1.43
N GLN A 49 8.25 -19.13 2.48
CA GLN A 49 6.80 -19.24 2.42
C GLN A 49 6.13 -17.88 2.19
N GLN A 50 6.59 -16.83 2.87
CA GLN A 50 6.09 -15.47 2.65
C GLN A 50 6.35 -14.99 1.23
N ASP A 51 7.52 -15.29 0.67
CA ASP A 51 7.83 -14.99 -0.73
C ASP A 51 6.88 -15.73 -1.68
N ILE A 52 6.64 -17.03 -1.44
CA ILE A 52 5.68 -17.83 -2.24
C ILE A 52 4.29 -17.20 -2.19
N ASP A 53 3.79 -16.86 -1.00
CA ASP A 53 2.46 -16.28 -0.83
C ASP A 53 2.35 -14.92 -1.52
N PHE A 54 3.40 -14.10 -1.44
CA PHE A 54 3.50 -12.82 -2.15
C PHE A 54 3.46 -13.02 -3.67
N LEU A 55 4.32 -13.91 -4.20
CA LEU A 55 4.38 -14.22 -5.63
C LEU A 55 3.04 -14.78 -6.13
N GLN A 56 2.43 -15.69 -5.38
CA GLN A 56 1.13 -16.27 -5.73
C GLN A 56 0.05 -15.20 -5.78
N THR A 57 0.05 -14.25 -4.84
CA THR A 57 -0.90 -13.13 -4.83
C THR A 57 -0.70 -12.23 -6.04
N GLU A 58 0.55 -11.90 -6.40
CA GLU A 58 0.84 -11.16 -7.63
C GLU A 58 0.38 -11.91 -8.88
N PHE A 59 0.65 -13.21 -8.97
CA PHE A 59 0.24 -14.05 -10.09
C PHE A 59 -1.28 -14.12 -10.22
N GLN A 60 -2.00 -14.37 -9.13
CA GLN A 60 -3.47 -14.42 -9.13
C GLN A 60 -4.08 -13.09 -9.56
N THR A 61 -3.50 -11.97 -9.11
CA THR A 61 -4.00 -10.64 -9.46
C THR A 61 -3.76 -10.33 -10.94
N ARG A 62 -2.58 -10.65 -11.49
CA ARG A 62 -2.24 -10.40 -12.91
C ARG A 62 -2.91 -11.39 -13.86
N SER A 63 -2.96 -12.67 -13.50
CA SER A 63 -3.57 -13.71 -14.33
C SER A 63 -5.08 -13.56 -14.41
N ASN A 64 -5.75 -13.11 -13.33
CA ASN A 64 -7.19 -12.86 -13.36
C ASN A 64 -7.56 -11.76 -14.36
N GLN A 65 -6.78 -10.67 -14.44
CA GLN A 65 -6.98 -9.63 -15.44
C GLN A 65 -6.76 -10.15 -16.88
N GLN A 66 -5.72 -10.95 -17.09
CA GLN A 66 -5.44 -11.56 -18.39
C GLN A 66 -6.52 -12.57 -18.80
N ALA A 67 -7.00 -13.38 -17.85
CA ALA A 67 -8.05 -14.37 -18.06
C ALA A 67 -9.40 -13.71 -18.36
N LEU A 68 -9.77 -12.67 -17.60
CA LEU A 68 -10.99 -11.89 -17.88
C LEU A 68 -10.92 -11.20 -19.24
N LYS A 69 -9.75 -10.67 -19.62
CA LYS A 69 -9.54 -10.10 -20.96
C LYS A 69 -9.67 -11.16 -22.04
N GLN A 70 -9.03 -12.31 -21.88
CA GLN A 70 -9.10 -13.40 -22.85
C GLN A 70 -10.53 -13.93 -23.00
N LEU A 71 -11.26 -14.11 -21.90
CA LEU A 71 -12.66 -14.50 -21.92
C LEU A 71 -13.51 -13.44 -22.62
N ASN A 72 -13.26 -12.17 -22.32
CA ASN A 72 -13.93 -11.07 -22.98
C ASN A 72 -13.68 -11.07 -24.50
N ASP A 73 -12.43 -11.25 -24.93
CA ASP A 73 -12.04 -11.32 -26.34
C ASP A 73 -12.67 -12.52 -27.07
N LEU A 74 -12.88 -13.64 -26.37
CA LEU A 74 -13.47 -14.86 -26.94
C LEU A 74 -15.00 -14.81 -27.03
N GLU A 75 -15.68 -14.31 -25.99
CA GLU A 75 -17.14 -14.42 -25.87
C GLU A 75 -17.89 -13.12 -26.16
N PHE A 76 -17.33 -11.96 -25.81
CA PHE A 76 -18.10 -10.72 -25.73
C PHE A 76 -17.59 -9.61 -26.66
N GLY A 77 -16.29 -9.59 -26.97
CA GLY A 77 -15.63 -8.55 -27.76
C GLY A 77 -15.77 -7.14 -27.19
N TYR A 78 -15.95 -6.99 -25.87
CA TYR A 78 -16.12 -5.68 -25.25
C TYR A 78 -14.79 -4.90 -25.31
N LYS A 79 -14.79 -3.81 -26.06
CA LYS A 79 -13.68 -2.85 -26.07
C LYS A 79 -14.14 -1.57 -25.40
N ALA A 80 -13.24 -0.97 -24.61
CA ALA A 80 -13.48 0.36 -24.09
C ALA A 80 -13.72 1.34 -25.26
N PRO A 81 -14.69 2.26 -25.16
CA PRO A 81 -14.94 3.24 -26.21
C PRO A 81 -13.69 4.09 -26.45
N VAL A 82 -13.39 4.37 -27.72
CA VAL A 82 -12.28 5.27 -28.06
C VAL A 82 -12.70 6.73 -27.84
N ALA A 83 -11.73 7.63 -27.65
CA ALA A 83 -11.97 9.05 -27.39
C ALA A 83 -12.96 9.69 -28.40
N GLY A 84 -12.88 9.31 -29.68
CA GLY A 84 -13.79 9.81 -30.74
C GLY A 84 -15.21 9.24 -30.72
N GLN A 85 -15.53 8.29 -29.84
CA GLN A 85 -16.89 7.79 -29.60
C GLN A 85 -17.58 8.53 -28.46
N TYR A 86 -16.84 9.34 -27.70
CA TYR A 86 -17.43 10.22 -26.69
C TYR A 86 -17.88 11.51 -27.35
N ILE A 87 -19.05 11.99 -26.95
CA ILE A 87 -19.57 13.29 -27.36
C ILE A 87 -19.11 14.31 -26.33
N GLU A 88 -18.36 15.32 -26.77
CA GLU A 88 -17.74 16.30 -25.87
C GLU A 88 -18.70 17.41 -25.46
N GLY A 89 -19.85 17.56 -26.13
CA GLY A 89 -20.84 18.56 -25.76
C GLY A 89 -22.15 18.53 -26.53
N GLU A 90 -23.09 19.35 -26.09
CA GLU A 90 -24.48 19.41 -26.58
C GLU A 90 -24.59 19.69 -28.08
N ARG A 91 -23.64 20.43 -28.66
CA ARG A 91 -23.61 20.72 -30.11
C ARG A 91 -23.32 19.47 -30.95
N GLN A 92 -22.40 18.62 -30.49
CA GLN A 92 -22.10 17.35 -31.17
C GLN A 92 -23.27 16.35 -30.99
N LEU A 93 -23.94 16.39 -29.84
CA LEU A 93 -25.18 15.65 -29.58
C LEU A 93 -26.32 16.08 -30.53
N ALA A 94 -26.51 17.38 -30.72
CA ALA A 94 -27.53 17.93 -31.62
C ALA A 94 -27.30 17.52 -33.08
N ALA A 95 -26.04 17.35 -33.50
CA ALA A 95 -25.69 16.87 -34.85
C ALA A 95 -26.05 15.39 -35.08
N LEU A 96 -26.17 14.60 -34.01
CA LEU A 96 -26.58 13.18 -34.08
C LEU A 96 -28.12 13.01 -34.05
N GLY A 97 -28.87 14.09 -33.83
CA GLY A 97 -30.34 14.08 -33.83
C GLY A 97 -30.90 13.76 -35.21
N LYS A 98 -31.80 12.77 -35.29
CA LYS A 98 -32.46 12.40 -36.54
C LYS A 98 -33.55 13.41 -36.87
N ALA A 99 -33.66 13.81 -38.14
CA ALA A 99 -34.75 14.66 -38.60
C ALA A 99 -36.11 13.97 -38.36
N ALA A 100 -37.12 14.76 -37.98
CA ALA A 100 -38.47 14.27 -37.77
C ALA A 100 -39.01 13.60 -39.05
N GLY A 101 -39.45 12.36 -38.93
CA GLY A 101 -40.04 11.62 -40.06
C GLY A 101 -41.42 12.15 -40.43
N PRO A 102 -41.93 11.84 -41.63
CA PRO A 102 -43.29 12.22 -42.02
C PRO A 102 -44.31 11.61 -41.04
N GLY A 103 -45.15 12.45 -40.43
CA GLY A 103 -46.12 12.05 -39.40
C GLY A 103 -45.60 12.05 -37.96
N ALA A 104 -44.36 12.53 -37.73
CA ALA A 104 -43.86 12.71 -36.38
C ALA A 104 -44.71 13.76 -35.61
N PRO A 105 -45.13 13.46 -34.37
CA PRO A 105 -45.90 14.40 -33.56
C PRO A 105 -45.10 15.68 -33.30
N GLU A 106 -45.81 16.81 -33.15
CA GLU A 106 -45.14 18.07 -32.84
C GLU A 106 -44.32 17.95 -31.53
N PRO A 107 -43.14 18.60 -31.44
CA PRO A 107 -42.29 18.52 -30.26
C PRO A 107 -43.09 18.89 -29.00
N ILE A 108 -43.19 17.93 -28.07
CA ILE A 108 -43.86 18.17 -26.79
C ILE A 108 -43.02 19.21 -26.05
N ARG A 109 -43.55 20.43 -25.92
CA ARG A 109 -42.95 21.47 -25.09
C ARG A 109 -43.11 21.03 -23.64
N PHE A 110 -42.04 20.55 -23.03
CA PHE A 110 -42.00 20.38 -21.58
C PHE A 110 -42.21 21.74 -20.94
N ALA A 111 -43.12 21.83 -19.97
CA ALA A 111 -43.27 23.02 -19.15
C ALA A 111 -41.96 23.19 -18.36
N ASN A 112 -41.11 24.12 -18.80
CA ASN A 112 -40.06 24.63 -17.93
C ASN A 112 -40.77 25.30 -16.76
N ALA A 113 -40.46 24.85 -15.54
CA ALA A 113 -40.91 25.55 -14.35
C ALA A 113 -40.51 27.02 -14.49
N GLU A 114 -41.50 27.91 -14.40
CA GLU A 114 -41.30 29.35 -14.29
C GLU A 114 -40.19 29.55 -13.25
N LYS A 115 -39.04 30.07 -13.69
CA LYS A 115 -37.94 30.38 -12.80
C LYS A 115 -38.44 31.47 -11.84
N PRO A 116 -38.56 31.24 -10.53
CA PRO A 116 -38.86 32.34 -9.63
C PRO A 116 -37.73 33.35 -9.78
N ALA A 117 -38.10 34.59 -10.11
CA ALA A 117 -37.21 35.73 -10.12
C ALA A 117 -36.66 35.91 -8.70
N SER A 118 -35.54 35.28 -8.39
CA SER A 118 -34.75 35.52 -7.20
C SER A 118 -33.30 35.15 -7.52
N GLN A 119 -32.46 36.16 -7.35
CA GLN A 119 -31.02 36.12 -7.53
C GLN A 119 -30.33 35.08 -6.63
N GLU A 120 -29.16 34.67 -7.12
CA GLU A 120 -28.01 34.14 -6.36
C GLU A 120 -27.97 32.66 -5.95
N THR A 121 -27.10 31.96 -6.70
CA THR A 121 -26.05 31.05 -6.20
C THR A 121 -26.45 29.64 -5.76
N GLY A 122 -25.89 28.67 -6.48
CA GLY A 122 -25.58 27.35 -5.94
C GLY A 122 -26.55 26.26 -6.33
N SER A 123 -26.25 25.60 -7.45
CA SER A 123 -26.66 24.22 -7.70
C SER A 123 -26.50 23.42 -6.41
N SER A 124 -27.62 22.95 -5.85
CA SER A 124 -27.60 21.94 -4.80
C SER A 124 -27.16 20.63 -5.45
N LEU A 125 -25.84 20.50 -5.61
CA LEU A 125 -25.18 19.23 -5.87
C LEU A 125 -25.66 18.28 -4.77
N LEU A 126 -26.42 17.27 -5.16
CA LEU A 126 -26.81 16.14 -4.32
C LEU A 126 -25.62 15.77 -3.42
N ALA A 127 -25.85 15.87 -2.12
CA ALA A 127 -24.82 15.76 -1.10
C ALA A 127 -24.05 14.44 -1.22
N MET A 128 -22.84 14.51 -1.77
CA MET A 128 -21.89 13.40 -1.75
C MET A 128 -21.50 13.14 -0.29
N VAL A 129 -21.80 11.95 0.21
CA VAL A 129 -21.39 11.48 1.55
C VAL A 129 -20.05 10.76 1.42
N SER A 130 -19.08 11.13 2.25
CA SER A 130 -17.79 10.45 2.30
C SER A 130 -17.90 9.11 3.04
N PRO A 131 -17.42 7.99 2.47
CA PRO A 131 -17.57 6.66 3.06
C PRO A 131 -16.75 6.45 4.35
N VAL A 132 -15.84 7.37 4.68
CA VAL A 132 -14.98 7.25 5.88
C VAL A 132 -15.53 7.98 7.10
N SER A 133 -16.34 9.02 6.91
CA SER A 133 -16.86 9.86 8.03
C SER A 133 -18.37 9.96 8.09
N GLY A 134 -19.11 9.57 7.04
CA GLY A 134 -20.58 9.61 7.02
C GLY A 134 -21.20 11.02 7.07
N ALA A 135 -20.40 12.08 7.10
CA ALA A 135 -20.89 13.46 7.17
C ALA A 135 -21.17 14.03 5.77
N THR A 136 -22.29 14.74 5.62
CA THR A 136 -22.60 15.53 4.42
C THR A 136 -21.82 16.84 4.45
N ALA A 137 -21.44 17.36 3.28
CA ALA A 137 -20.66 18.60 3.16
C ALA A 137 -21.31 19.84 3.82
N ALA A 138 -22.61 19.79 4.12
CA ALA A 138 -23.35 20.85 4.83
C ALA A 138 -23.25 20.77 6.37
N ALA A 139 -22.70 19.68 6.93
CA ALA A 139 -22.71 19.41 8.37
C ALA A 139 -21.32 19.52 9.03
N LEU A 140 -20.38 20.29 8.46
CA LEU A 140 -19.16 20.62 9.20
C LEU A 140 -19.47 21.72 10.23
N PRO A 141 -19.37 21.46 11.54
CA PRO A 141 -19.36 22.53 12.54
C PRO A 141 -18.10 23.39 12.35
N GLU A 142 -18.12 24.66 12.79
CA GLU A 142 -17.01 25.63 12.68
C GLU A 142 -15.63 25.11 13.18
N ALA A 143 -15.61 24.02 13.95
CA ALA A 143 -14.39 23.30 14.31
C ALA A 143 -13.60 22.81 13.07
N GLY A 144 -14.29 22.36 12.02
CA GLY A 144 -13.66 21.88 10.79
C GLY A 144 -12.93 22.99 10.02
N ALA A 145 -13.40 24.23 10.08
CA ALA A 145 -12.73 25.36 9.43
C ALA A 145 -11.38 25.70 10.09
N LYS A 146 -11.27 25.56 11.42
CA LYS A 146 -9.99 25.70 12.14
C LYS A 146 -9.02 24.57 11.82
N GLU A 147 -9.54 23.35 11.68
CA GLU A 147 -8.73 22.16 11.39
C GLU A 147 -8.23 22.14 9.94
N ILE A 148 -9.04 22.63 9.00
CA ILE A 148 -8.64 22.84 7.60
C ILE A 148 -7.55 23.92 7.51
N ARG A 149 -7.73 25.07 8.19
CA ARG A 149 -6.71 26.13 8.24
C ARG A 149 -5.40 25.65 8.85
N LYS A 150 -5.45 24.92 9.97
CA LYS A 150 -4.25 24.34 10.58
C LYS A 150 -3.54 23.36 9.64
N ARG A 151 -4.30 22.56 8.89
CA ARG A 151 -3.75 21.61 7.90
C ARG A 151 -3.14 22.31 6.68
N GLU A 152 -3.72 23.43 6.26
CA GLU A 152 -3.15 24.29 5.20
C GLU A 152 -1.85 24.95 5.67
N GLU A 153 -1.82 25.48 6.90
CA GLU A 153 -0.62 26.04 7.54
C GLU A 153 0.50 24.99 7.68
N GLU A 154 0.19 23.78 8.17
CA GLU A 154 1.15 22.66 8.26
C GLU A 154 1.69 22.27 6.86
N ARG A 155 0.85 22.32 5.82
CA ARG A 155 1.23 21.98 4.45
C ARG A 155 2.11 23.07 3.81
N GLU A 156 1.87 24.34 4.14
CA GLU A 156 2.75 25.45 3.76
C GLU A 156 4.10 25.44 4.50
N GLU A 157 4.12 24.98 5.76
CA GLU A 157 5.37 24.75 6.48
C GLU A 157 6.17 23.59 5.87
N LEU A 158 5.53 22.46 5.57
CA LEU A 158 6.18 21.31 4.94
C LEU A 158 6.75 21.64 3.55
N THR A 159 6.06 22.48 2.76
CA THR A 159 6.56 22.91 1.44
C THR A 159 7.73 23.89 1.56
N ARG A 160 7.73 24.77 2.55
CA ARG A 160 8.88 25.64 2.86
C ARG A 160 10.08 24.83 3.34
N ASP A 161 9.86 23.85 4.21
CA ASP A 161 10.93 23.00 4.74
C ASP A 161 11.51 22.11 3.62
N ALA A 162 10.67 21.59 2.72
CA ALA A 162 11.11 20.89 1.51
C ALA A 162 12.03 21.75 0.61
N GLY A 163 11.73 23.05 0.45
CA GLY A 163 12.60 23.99 -0.25
C GLY A 163 13.93 24.26 0.47
N ALA A 164 13.95 24.17 1.80
CA ALA A 164 15.15 24.34 2.62
C ALA A 164 16.01 23.06 2.69
N LEU A 165 15.42 21.87 2.58
CA LEU A 165 16.12 20.58 2.62
C LEU A 165 17.21 20.49 1.54
N GLY A 166 16.95 20.94 0.31
CA GLY A 166 17.94 20.95 -0.77
C GLY A 166 19.21 21.76 -0.43
N LYS A 167 19.06 22.91 0.26
CA LYS A 167 20.20 23.73 0.71
C LYS A 167 20.96 23.08 1.87
N ARG A 168 20.28 22.31 2.73
CA ARG A 168 20.91 21.60 3.86
C ARG A 168 21.71 20.40 3.36
N LEU A 169 21.17 19.64 2.40
CA LEU A 169 21.86 18.52 1.77
C LEU A 169 23.11 18.98 1.00
N ALA A 170 23.01 20.06 0.23
CA ALA A 170 24.16 20.64 -0.46
C ALA A 170 25.27 21.12 0.51
N ARG A 171 24.91 21.60 1.71
CA ARG A 171 25.90 21.98 2.73
C ARG A 171 26.58 20.76 3.37
N ILE A 172 25.89 19.63 3.48
CA ILE A 172 26.45 18.39 4.02
C ILE A 172 27.44 17.78 3.03
N GLU A 173 27.12 17.74 1.73
CA GLU A 173 28.06 17.24 0.70
C GLU A 173 29.36 18.06 0.64
N VAL A 174 29.27 19.39 0.76
CA VAL A 174 30.47 20.25 0.78
C VAL A 174 31.32 20.04 2.04
N ALA A 175 30.68 19.76 3.18
CA ALA A 175 31.40 19.45 4.42
C ALA A 175 32.08 18.07 4.38
N GLU A 176 31.46 17.09 3.72
CA GLU A 176 32.03 15.75 3.53
C GLU A 176 33.19 15.76 2.51
N ALA A 177 33.08 16.54 1.44
CA ALA A 177 34.15 16.72 0.45
C ALA A 177 35.39 17.47 0.99
N ALA A 178 35.25 18.24 2.08
CA ALA A 178 36.36 18.93 2.74
C ALA A 178 37.08 18.08 3.80
N GLN A 179 36.56 16.90 4.13
CA GLN A 179 37.12 15.96 5.12
C GLN A 179 37.86 14.77 4.49
N GLN A 180 37.90 14.68 3.15
CA GLN A 180 38.74 13.76 2.38
C GLN A 180 40.01 14.46 1.90
#